data_AF-U1R2T4-F1
#
_entry.id   AF-U1R2T4-F1
#
_cell.length_a   1.000
_cell.length_b   1.000
_cell.length_c   1.000
_cell.angle_alpha   90.00
_cell.angle_beta   90.00
_cell.angle_gamma   90.00
#
_symmetry.space_group_name_H-M   'P 1'
#
loop_
_entity.id
_entity.type
_entity.pdbx_description
1 polymer ?
#
loop_
_entity_poly.entity_id
_entity_poly.type
_entity_poly.pdbx_seq_one_letter_code
_entity_poly.pdbx_strand_id
1 'polypeptide(L)'
;MIGETANHDVTFGVPEANAEDADTVLLCTADEAGNVVAYINSRFAGFGSGLVAGDTGIALQNRGSSFSLDRDHPNTLAPGKRPFHTLIPALADFAPDADHDDWAAFGVMGGYMQPQGHLQVIS
;
A
#
# COMPACT_ATOMS: atom_id res chain seq x y z
N MET A 1 6.35 4.72 24.64
CA MET A 1 5.81 3.85 25.70
C MET A 1 4.33 3.65 25.39
N ILE A 2 3.89 2.42 25.13
CA ILE A 2 2.46 2.14 24.84
C ILE A 2 1.75 2.02 26.20
N GLY A 3 0.81 2.92 26.49
CA GLY A 3 0.06 2.92 27.75
C GLY A 3 -1.02 1.84 27.82
N GLU A 4 -1.54 1.59 29.03
CA GLU A 4 -2.62 0.61 29.29
C GLU A 4 -3.98 1.00 28.71
N THR A 5 -4.14 2.25 28.27
CA THR A 5 -5.37 2.79 27.68
C THR A 5 -5.14 3.32 26.27
N ALA A 6 -6.16 3.19 25.42
CA ALA A 6 -6.15 3.80 24.10
C ALA A 6 -6.07 5.32 24.23
N ASN A 7 -5.14 5.96 23.52
CA ASN A 7 -4.97 7.40 23.58
C ASN A 7 -6.20 8.09 22.95
N HIS A 8 -6.84 8.99 23.69
CA HIS A 8 -8.10 9.64 23.30
C HIS A 8 -7.92 10.95 22.54
N ASP A 9 -6.71 11.49 22.54
CA ASP A 9 -6.34 12.72 21.83
C ASP A 9 -5.10 12.45 20.99
N VAL A 10 -5.34 11.99 19.77
CA VAL A 10 -4.29 11.54 18.86
C VAL A 10 -4.29 12.39 17.60
N THR A 11 -3.57 13.49 17.69
CA THR A 11 -2.98 14.18 16.55
C THR A 11 -1.76 13.38 16.08
N PHE A 12 -1.96 12.15 15.60
CA PHE A 12 -0.97 11.44 14.80
C PHE A 12 -1.54 11.15 13.42
N GLY A 13 -0.71 11.39 12.39
CA GLY A 13 -1.17 11.65 11.02
C GLY A 13 -0.95 13.12 10.68
N VAL A 14 -0.72 13.40 9.40
CA VAL A 14 -0.42 14.76 8.90
C VAL A 14 -1.60 15.67 9.26
N PRO A 15 -1.42 16.69 10.12
CA PRO A 15 -2.49 17.65 10.42
C PRO A 15 -2.91 18.32 9.11
N GLU A 16 -4.22 18.42 8.86
CA GLU A 16 -4.81 18.94 7.60
C GLU A 16 -4.69 18.03 6.36
N ALA A 17 -4.41 16.74 6.54
CA ALA A 17 -4.42 15.75 5.46
C ALA A 17 -5.75 15.72 4.69
N ASN A 18 -5.71 16.04 3.40
CA ASN A 18 -6.78 15.70 2.48
C ASN A 18 -6.80 14.17 2.32
N ALA A 19 -7.94 13.59 1.96
CA ALA A 19 -8.19 12.14 1.94
C ALA A 19 -7.25 11.27 1.06
N GLU A 20 -6.26 11.88 0.41
CA GLU A 20 -5.31 11.28 -0.53
C GLU A 20 -3.88 11.10 0.02
N ASP A 21 -3.61 11.39 1.30
CA ASP A 21 -2.28 11.26 1.93
C ASP A 21 -1.87 9.78 2.15
N ALA A 22 -1.79 9.00 1.07
CA ALA A 22 -1.35 7.62 1.03
C ALA A 22 0.00 7.53 0.31
N ASP A 23 1.08 7.60 1.09
CA ASP A 23 2.44 7.50 0.57
C ASP A 23 2.81 6.04 0.32
N THR A 24 3.30 5.80 -0.89
CA THR A 24 3.66 4.48 -1.39
C THR A 24 4.94 4.60 -2.18
N VAL A 25 5.75 3.55 -2.29
CA VAL A 25 6.87 3.50 -3.23
C VAL A 25 6.61 2.31 -4.16
N LEU A 26 6.64 2.58 -5.46
CA LEU A 26 6.66 1.57 -6.50
C LEU A 26 8.06 1.50 -7.11
N LEU A 27 8.56 0.29 -7.32
CA LEU A 27 9.81 0.00 -7.99
C LEU A 27 9.56 -1.05 -9.06
N CYS A 28 9.89 -0.70 -10.31
CA CYS A 28 9.84 -1.61 -11.44
C CYS A 28 11.26 -1.89 -11.93
N THR A 29 11.61 -3.16 -12.12
CA THR A 29 12.91 -3.59 -12.64
C THR A 29 12.74 -4.76 -13.59
N ALA A 30 13.60 -4.82 -14.61
CA ALA A 30 13.71 -5.95 -15.53
C ALA A 30 15.19 -6.26 -15.81
N ASP A 31 15.50 -7.50 -16.21
CA ASP A 31 16.85 -7.92 -16.59
C ASP A 31 16.90 -8.69 -17.93
N GLU A 32 18.11 -8.94 -18.40
CA GLU A 32 18.38 -9.64 -19.67
C GLU A 32 17.99 -11.12 -19.65
N ALA A 33 17.74 -11.70 -18.48
CA ALA A 33 17.29 -13.08 -18.34
C ALA A 33 15.76 -13.21 -18.43
N GLY A 34 15.04 -12.10 -18.63
CA GLY A 34 13.58 -12.07 -18.72
C GLY A 34 12.88 -11.96 -17.37
N ASN A 35 13.60 -11.70 -16.27
CA ASN A 35 12.95 -11.45 -14.99
C ASN A 35 12.32 -10.06 -15.00
N VAL A 36 11.06 -9.96 -14.59
CA VAL A 36 10.33 -8.69 -14.49
C VAL A 36 9.68 -8.58 -13.11
N VAL A 37 9.90 -7.47 -12.43
CA VAL A 37 9.42 -7.25 -11.05
C VAL A 37 8.72 -5.91 -10.96
N ALA A 38 7.46 -5.95 -10.50
CA ALA A 38 6.76 -4.80 -9.95
C ALA A 38 6.68 -4.98 -8.41
N TYR A 39 7.43 -4.17 -7.68
CA TYR A 39 7.45 -4.20 -6.22
C TYR A 39 6.85 -2.91 -5.67
N ILE A 40 5.84 -3.04 -4.80
CA ILE A 40 5.18 -1.90 -4.18
C ILE A 40 5.19 -2.04 -2.65
N ASN A 41 5.58 -0.98 -1.94
CA ASN A 41 5.67 -0.96 -0.48
C ASN A 41 5.15 0.37 0.08
N SER A 42 4.56 0.32 1.26
CA SER A 42 3.99 1.50 1.91
C SER A 42 3.82 1.27 3.41
N ARG A 43 3.83 2.36 4.17
CA ARG A 43 3.40 2.41 5.58
C ARG A 43 1.95 2.86 5.74
N PHE A 44 1.21 2.92 4.64
CA PHE A 44 -0.08 3.54 4.40
C PHE A 44 -0.02 5.06 4.30
N ALA A 45 -0.25 5.82 5.36
CA ALA A 45 -0.24 7.28 5.28
C ALA A 45 1.09 7.84 5.77
N GLY A 46 1.74 8.76 5.04
CA GLY A 46 2.87 9.53 5.56
C GLY A 46 3.97 8.70 6.21
N PHE A 47 4.32 9.10 7.44
CA PHE A 47 5.24 8.37 8.32
C PHE A 47 4.62 7.15 9.04
N GLY A 48 3.51 6.62 8.54
CA GLY A 48 2.76 5.54 9.16
C GLY A 48 2.03 6.04 10.40
N SER A 49 2.16 5.30 11.49
CA SER A 49 1.52 5.63 12.78
C SER A 49 2.19 6.77 13.54
N GLY A 50 3.34 7.26 13.07
CA GLY A 50 4.20 8.18 13.83
C GLY A 50 5.01 7.50 14.94
N LEU A 51 4.85 6.19 15.13
CA LEU A 51 5.61 5.41 16.11
C LEU A 51 6.85 4.78 15.47
N VAL A 52 7.96 4.79 16.20
CA VAL A 52 9.19 4.06 15.87
C VAL A 52 9.40 2.96 16.92
N ALA A 53 9.79 1.76 16.49
CA ALA A 53 10.01 0.62 17.37
C ALA A 53 11.30 0.79 18.19
N GLY A 54 11.20 1.41 19.36
CA GLY A 54 12.37 1.71 20.20
C GLY A 54 13.42 2.53 19.44
N ASP A 55 14.69 2.17 19.58
CA ASP A 55 15.81 2.87 18.94
C ASP A 55 16.19 2.28 17.56
N THR A 56 15.29 1.51 16.94
CA THR A 56 15.60 0.76 15.70
C THR A 56 15.53 1.59 14.43
N GLY A 57 14.89 2.76 14.47
CA GLY A 57 14.55 3.53 13.26
C GLY A 57 13.43 2.93 12.42
N ILE A 58 12.83 1.80 12.84
CA ILE A 58 11.72 1.17 12.12
C ILE A 58 10.42 1.88 12.47
N ALA A 59 9.94 2.72 11.57
CA ALA A 59 8.65 3.38 11.69
C ALA A 59 7.49 2.40 11.40
N LEU A 60 6.56 2.29 12.33
CA LEU A 60 5.43 1.36 12.26
C LEU A 60 4.33 1.90 11.35
N GLN A 61 3.84 1.06 10.43
CA GLN A 61 2.72 1.38 9.55
C GLN A 61 1.42 1.65 10.30
N ASN A 62 0.53 2.46 9.72
CA ASN A 62 -0.84 2.66 10.22
C ASN A 62 -1.90 1.93 9.38
N ARG A 63 -1.52 0.94 8.55
CA ARG A 63 -2.43 0.17 7.68
C ARG A 63 -3.66 -0.43 8.39
N GLY A 64 -3.58 -0.69 9.69
CA GLY A 64 -4.70 -1.14 10.49
C GLY A 64 -5.91 -0.20 10.47
N SER A 65 -5.72 1.10 10.18
CA SER A 65 -6.82 2.06 10.02
C SER A 65 -7.70 1.79 8.79
N SER A 66 -7.28 0.89 7.88
CA SER A 66 -8.13 0.44 6.78
C SER A 66 -9.23 -0.54 7.22
N PHE A 67 -9.24 -1.05 8.46
CA PHE A 67 -10.34 -1.89 8.93
C PHE A 67 -11.63 -1.10 9.16
N SER A 68 -12.76 -1.75 8.93
CA SER A 68 -14.06 -1.28 9.41
C SER A 68 -14.28 -1.69 10.87
N LEU A 69 -14.99 -0.86 11.63
CA LEU A 69 -15.48 -1.21 12.98
C LEU A 69 -16.93 -1.70 12.96
N ASP A 70 -17.60 -1.64 11.82
CA ASP A 70 -18.88 -2.30 11.60
C ASP A 70 -18.67 -3.81 11.61
N ARG A 71 -19.46 -4.53 12.42
CA ARG A 71 -19.37 -5.98 12.61
C ARG A 71 -19.87 -6.75 11.40
N ASP A 72 -20.77 -6.17 10.62
CA ASP A 72 -21.38 -6.83 9.46
C ASP A 72 -20.57 -6.56 8.17
N HIS A 73 -19.58 -5.66 8.23
CA HIS A 73 -18.74 -5.34 7.09
C HIS A 73 -17.69 -6.45 6.81
N PRO A 74 -17.49 -6.89 5.55
CA PRO A 74 -16.52 -7.94 5.22
C PRO A 74 -15.08 -7.63 5.66
N ASN A 75 -14.73 -6.35 5.71
CA ASN A 75 -13.44 -5.86 6.22
C ASN A 75 -13.49 -5.42 7.70
N THR A 76 -14.35 -6.03 8.52
CA THR A 76 -14.38 -5.78 9.98
C THR A 76 -13.05 -6.20 10.65
N LEU A 77 -12.62 -5.46 11.67
CA LEU A 77 -11.42 -5.75 12.46
C LEU A 77 -11.54 -7.11 13.18
N ALA A 78 -10.54 -7.97 13.02
CA ALA A 78 -10.44 -9.23 13.75
C ALA A 78 -8.98 -9.62 14.04
N PRO A 79 -8.68 -10.33 15.14
CA PRO A 79 -7.33 -10.79 15.46
C PRO A 79 -6.72 -11.62 14.33
N GLY A 80 -5.48 -11.33 13.94
CA GLY A 80 -4.75 -12.05 12.89
C GLY A 80 -5.26 -11.81 11.45
N LYS A 81 -6.36 -11.07 11.27
CA LYS A 81 -6.87 -10.71 9.95
C LYS A 81 -5.99 -9.62 9.32
N ARG A 82 -5.91 -9.62 7.99
CA ARG A 82 -5.30 -8.53 7.20
C ARG A 82 -6.40 -7.60 6.71
N PRO A 83 -6.24 -6.27 6.80
CA PRO A 83 -7.23 -5.34 6.28
C PRO A 83 -7.23 -5.36 4.75
N PHE A 84 -8.31 -4.83 4.16
CA PHE A 84 -8.28 -4.39 2.77
C PHE A 84 -7.01 -3.56 2.49
N HIS A 85 -6.33 -3.88 1.39
CA HIS A 85 -5.06 -3.28 1.04
C HIS A 85 -5.17 -2.48 -0.25
N THR A 86 -4.67 -1.25 -0.23
CA THR A 86 -4.67 -0.37 -1.41
C THR A 86 -3.53 -0.65 -2.38
N LEU A 87 -2.59 -1.52 -2.01
CA LEU A 87 -1.37 -1.74 -2.80
C LEU A 87 -1.63 -2.79 -3.86
N ILE A 88 -1.41 -2.41 -5.11
CA ILE A 88 -1.57 -3.29 -6.27
C ILE A 88 -0.37 -3.11 -7.21
N PRO A 89 0.67 -3.95 -7.15
CA PRO A 89 1.67 -3.98 -8.22
C PRO A 89 1.09 -4.72 -9.44
N ALA A 90 1.52 -4.38 -10.66
CA ALA A 90 1.00 -5.02 -11.85
C ALA A 90 2.10 -5.44 -12.85
N LEU A 91 1.82 -6.54 -13.55
CA LEU A 91 2.53 -6.95 -14.74
C LEU A 91 1.52 -6.97 -15.90
N ALA A 92 1.96 -6.57 -17.09
CA ALA A 92 1.21 -6.71 -18.32
C ALA A 92 2.01 -7.58 -19.30
N ASP A 93 1.31 -8.46 -20.00
CA ASP A 93 1.86 -9.23 -21.12
C ASP A 93 1.32 -8.63 -22.43
N PHE A 94 2.22 -8.14 -23.27
CA PHE A 94 1.91 -7.55 -24.57
C PHE A 94 2.23 -8.50 -25.72
N ALA A 95 2.63 -9.74 -25.43
CA ALA A 95 3.01 -10.68 -26.46
C ALA A 95 1.83 -10.95 -27.43
N PRO A 96 2.10 -11.02 -28.75
CA PRO A 96 1.06 -11.32 -29.74
C PRO A 96 0.57 -12.77 -29.66
N ASP A 97 1.40 -13.66 -29.11
CA ASP A 97 1.17 -15.08 -28.94
C ASP A 97 2.09 -15.65 -27.86
N ALA A 98 1.93 -16.93 -27.53
CA ALA A 98 2.68 -17.60 -26.46
C ALA A 98 4.13 -17.93 -26.82
N ASP A 99 4.58 -17.69 -28.06
CA ASP A 99 5.96 -17.94 -28.49
C ASP A 99 6.86 -16.71 -28.28
N HIS A 100 6.29 -15.59 -27.83
CA HIS A 100 6.99 -14.34 -27.55
C HIS A 100 6.80 -13.94 -26.07
N ASP A 101 7.83 -13.37 -25.47
CA ASP A 101 7.75 -12.75 -24.14
C ASP A 101 7.83 -11.23 -24.30
N ASP A 102 6.78 -10.51 -23.87
CA ASP A 102 6.74 -9.05 -23.85
C ASP A 102 6.09 -8.53 -22.56
N TRP A 103 6.76 -8.81 -21.44
CA TRP A 103 6.28 -8.47 -20.10
C TRP A 103 6.73 -7.06 -19.68
N ALA A 104 5.80 -6.28 -19.14
CA ALA A 104 6.08 -5.00 -18.52
C ALA A 104 5.65 -4.96 -17.05
N ALA A 105 6.53 -4.47 -16.18
CA ALA A 105 6.18 -4.11 -14.81
C ALA A 105 5.65 -2.67 -14.78
N PHE A 106 4.47 -2.48 -14.17
CA PHE A 106 3.89 -1.16 -14.01
C PHE A 106 3.08 -1.02 -12.72
N GLY A 107 2.70 0.21 -12.45
CA GLY A 107 1.78 0.58 -11.40
C GLY A 107 1.82 2.09 -11.17
N VAL A 108 0.99 2.56 -10.26
CA VAL A 108 1.02 3.96 -9.80
C VAL A 108 0.94 4.02 -8.28
N MET A 109 1.45 5.09 -7.70
CA MET A 109 1.33 5.38 -6.26
C MET A 109 0.02 6.15 -5.99
N GLY A 110 -0.45 6.20 -4.73
CA GLY A 110 -1.60 7.06 -4.34
C GLY A 110 -2.84 6.33 -3.83
N GLY A 111 -2.68 5.30 -2.98
CA GLY A 111 -3.81 4.70 -2.25
C GLY A 111 -4.98 4.22 -3.12
N TYR A 112 -6.16 4.85 -2.97
CA TYR A 112 -7.37 4.47 -3.70
C TYR A 112 -7.39 4.90 -5.17
N MET A 113 -6.47 5.79 -5.58
CA MET A 113 -6.31 6.17 -6.98
C MET A 113 -5.68 5.02 -7.80
N GLN A 114 -4.90 4.12 -7.17
CA GLN A 114 -4.11 3.11 -7.88
C GLN A 114 -4.89 2.35 -8.97
N PRO A 115 -6.12 1.83 -8.74
CA PRO A 115 -6.86 1.13 -9.79
C PRO A 115 -7.23 2.03 -10.98
N GLN A 116 -7.51 3.31 -10.74
CA GLN A 116 -7.85 4.29 -11.77
C GLN A 116 -6.61 4.63 -12.59
N GLY A 117 -5.48 4.90 -11.92
CA GLY A 117 -4.21 5.15 -12.58
C GLY A 117 -3.72 3.93 -13.37
N HIS A 118 -3.92 2.71 -12.87
CA HIS A 118 -3.61 1.48 -13.60
C HIS A 118 -4.36 1.42 -14.93
N LEU A 119 -5.66 1.71 -14.92
CA LEU A 119 -6.46 1.74 -16.14
C LEU A 119 -5.95 2.80 -17.12
N GLN A 120 -5.60 3.99 -16.64
CA GLN A 120 -5.09 5.08 -17.48
C GLN A 120 -3.71 4.80 -18.07
N VAL A 121 -2.86 4.03 -17.38
CA VAL A 121 -1.51 3.68 -17.86
C VAL A 121 -1.58 2.61 -18.96
N ILE A 122 -2.54 1.69 -18.88
CA ILE A 122 -2.62 0.53 -19.79
C ILE A 122 -3.52 0.75 -21.01
N SER A 123 -4.35 1.81 -21.00
CA SER A 123 -5.27 2.16 -22.09
C SER A 123 -4.58 2.78 -23.29
#